data_AF-A0A1X7V2Z3-F1
#
_entry.id   AF-A0A1X7V2Z3-F1
#
_cell.length_a   1.000
_cell.length_b   1.000
_cell.length_c   1.000
_cell.angle_alpha   90.00
_cell.angle_beta   90.00
_cell.angle_gamma   90.00
#
_symmetry.space_group_name_H-M   'P 1'
#
loop_
_entity.id
_entity.type
_entity.pdbx_description
1 polymer ?
#
loop_
_entity_poly.entity_id
_entity_poly.type
_entity_poly.pdbx_seq_one_letter_code
_entity_poly.pdbx_strand_id
1 'polypeptide(L)'
;MSTAGAAVNVLITYKTQKKVLSVRTDLGATTLLLKDRFVSQFNVDCNASVSFQRYDSRFDEYVDLSEDDTIEDCDKLIAIVSNINDQELVSSQLNCETLPQKENGCSSLDDPTEQPDALAIAKEVVITNDSKYYYKNI
;
A
#
# COMPACT_ATOMS: atom_id res chain seq x y z
N MET A 1 30.13 -34.84 -8.28
CA MET A 1 28.77 -34.72 -8.87
C MET A 1 28.20 -33.40 -8.40
N SER A 2 27.48 -32.65 -9.24
CA SER A 2 26.82 -31.43 -8.78
C SER A 2 25.46 -31.80 -8.19
N THR A 3 25.33 -31.76 -6.87
CA THR A 3 24.02 -31.80 -6.21
C THR A 3 23.34 -30.46 -6.45
N ALA A 4 22.47 -30.39 -7.45
CA ALA A 4 21.54 -29.28 -7.57
C ALA A 4 20.76 -29.18 -6.24
N GLY A 5 20.87 -28.04 -5.56
CA GLY A 5 20.18 -27.82 -4.30
C GLY A 5 18.68 -27.99 -4.49
N ALA A 6 18.02 -28.69 -3.56
CA ALA A 6 16.58 -28.86 -3.60
C ALA A 6 15.89 -27.49 -3.60
N ALA A 7 14.76 -27.41 -4.31
CA ALA A 7 14.01 -26.17 -4.49
C ALA A 7 12.51 -26.47 -4.54
N VAL A 8 11.72 -25.63 -3.87
CA VAL A 8 10.25 -25.60 -4.01
C VAL A 8 9.86 -24.67 -5.16
N ASN A 9 8.75 -24.98 -5.83
CA ASN A 9 8.26 -24.28 -7.01
C ASN A 9 6.83 -23.83 -6.74
N VAL A 10 6.62 -22.52 -6.68
CA VAL A 10 5.33 -21.93 -6.34
C VAL A 10 4.73 -21.10 -7.44
N LEU A 11 3.41 -21.19 -7.59
CA LEU A 11 2.64 -20.41 -8.55
C LEU A 11 2.23 -19.08 -7.92
N ILE A 12 2.96 -18.01 -8.23
CA ILE A 12 2.57 -16.65 -7.84
C ILE A 12 1.62 -16.06 -8.88
N THR A 13 0.51 -15.50 -8.41
CA THR A 13 -0.36 -14.58 -9.15
C THR A 13 -0.09 -13.14 -8.70
N TYR A 14 0.11 -12.23 -9.65
CA TYR A 14 0.19 -10.79 -9.39
C TYR A 14 -0.47 -10.01 -10.53
N LYS A 15 -1.46 -9.17 -10.19
CA LYS A 15 -2.36 -8.52 -11.16
C LYS A 15 -2.93 -9.60 -12.11
N THR A 16 -2.73 -9.46 -13.41
CA THR A 16 -3.15 -10.45 -14.42
C THR A 16 -2.09 -11.52 -14.75
N GLN A 17 -0.87 -11.39 -14.22
CA GLN A 17 0.23 -12.32 -14.51
C GLN A 17 0.27 -13.50 -13.53
N LYS A 18 0.66 -14.67 -14.04
CA LYS A 18 0.99 -15.85 -13.23
C LYS A 18 2.34 -16.40 -13.66
N LYS A 19 3.21 -16.70 -12.70
CA LYS A 19 4.55 -17.28 -12.93
C LYS A 19 4.87 -18.32 -11.87
N VAL A 20 5.58 -19.37 -12.26
CA VAL A 20 6.18 -20.32 -11.30
C VAL A 20 7.56 -19.79 -10.90
N LEU A 21 7.79 -19.58 -9.61
CA LEU A 21 9.11 -19.20 -9.08
C LEU A 21 9.70 -20.36 -8.28
N SER A 22 10.99 -20.64 -8.48
CA SER A 22 11.74 -21.64 -7.73
C SER A 22 12.55 -20.98 -6.60
N VAL A 23 12.32 -21.41 -5.36
CA VAL A 23 13.07 -20.99 -4.16
C VAL A 23 13.88 -22.18 -3.65
N ARG A 24 15.17 -21.97 -3.36
CA ARG A 24 16.05 -23.03 -2.84
C ARG A 24 15.70 -23.35 -1.39
N THR A 25 15.69 -24.63 -1.03
CA THR A 25 15.38 -25.07 0.34
C THR A 25 16.61 -25.15 1.25
N ASP A 26 17.83 -25.05 0.72
CA ASP A 26 19.07 -25.19 1.51
C ASP A 26 19.37 -23.99 2.43
N LEU A 27 18.60 -22.91 2.28
CA LEU A 27 18.59 -21.75 3.17
C LEU A 27 17.27 -21.61 3.95
N GLY A 28 16.38 -22.60 3.84
CA GLY A 28 14.96 -22.49 4.23
C GLY A 28 14.14 -21.76 3.16
N ALA A 29 13.04 -22.37 2.69
CA ALA A 29 12.17 -21.74 1.70
C ALA A 29 11.16 -20.81 2.38
N THR A 30 11.61 -19.62 2.79
CA THR A 30 10.76 -18.59 3.42
C THR A 30 10.25 -17.56 2.42
N THR A 31 9.19 -16.84 2.78
CA THR A 31 8.65 -15.77 1.91
C THR A 31 9.64 -14.61 1.71
N LEU A 32 10.57 -14.38 2.64
CA LEU A 32 11.69 -13.46 2.45
C LEU A 32 12.54 -13.80 1.21
N LEU A 33 12.91 -15.07 0.99
CA LEU A 33 13.65 -15.47 -0.21
C LEU A 33 12.78 -15.47 -1.48
N LEU A 34 11.46 -15.60 -1.33
CA LEU A 34 10.51 -15.44 -2.44
C LEU A 34 10.39 -13.98 -2.88
N LYS A 35 10.47 -13.02 -1.94
CA LYS A 35 10.34 -11.57 -2.15
C LYS A 35 11.37 -11.05 -3.17
N ASP A 36 12.65 -11.36 -2.99
CA ASP A 36 13.72 -11.00 -3.93
C ASP A 36 13.49 -11.56 -5.34
N ARG A 37 13.06 -12.83 -5.42
CA ARG A 37 12.73 -13.50 -6.68
C ARG A 37 11.51 -12.86 -7.35
N PHE A 38 10.49 -12.53 -6.57
CA PHE A 38 9.27 -11.90 -7.05
C PHE A 38 9.52 -10.50 -7.62
N VAL A 39 10.22 -9.64 -6.88
CA VAL A 39 10.55 -8.28 -7.32
C VAL A 39 11.29 -8.30 -8.67
N SER A 40 12.31 -9.16 -8.77
CA SER A 40 13.08 -9.36 -10.01
C SER A 40 12.26 -9.95 -11.17
N GLN A 41 11.34 -10.89 -10.91
CA GLN A 41 10.62 -11.60 -11.97
C GLN A 41 9.34 -10.89 -12.44
N PHE A 42 8.76 -10.00 -11.64
CA PHE A 42 7.55 -9.24 -11.99
C PHE A 42 7.81 -7.76 -12.31
N ASN A 43 9.08 -7.33 -12.31
CA ASN A 43 9.51 -5.94 -12.51
C ASN A 43 8.79 -4.96 -11.55
N VAL A 44 8.79 -5.31 -10.27
CA VAL A 44 8.25 -4.46 -9.20
C VAL A 44 9.34 -3.51 -8.69
N ASP A 45 8.95 -2.34 -8.18
CA ASP A 45 9.88 -1.41 -7.55
C ASP A 45 10.53 -2.06 -6.30
N CYS A 46 11.83 -1.94 -6.14
CA CYS A 46 12.55 -2.52 -5.00
C CYS A 46 12.21 -1.84 -3.66
N ASN A 47 11.59 -0.66 -3.68
CA ASN A 47 11.11 0.07 -2.51
C ASN A 47 9.63 -0.26 -2.18
N ALA A 48 8.93 -1.03 -3.02
CA ALA A 48 7.55 -1.40 -2.75
C ALA A 48 7.46 -2.39 -1.57
N SER A 49 6.46 -2.21 -0.72
CA SER A 49 6.11 -3.24 0.26
C SER A 49 5.48 -4.43 -0.46
N VAL A 50 5.95 -5.63 -0.17
CA VAL A 50 5.48 -6.89 -0.75
C VAL A 50 5.17 -7.86 0.37
N SER A 51 3.95 -8.39 0.37
CA SER A 51 3.51 -9.54 1.17
C SER A 51 2.88 -10.60 0.26
N PHE A 52 2.68 -11.80 0.80
CA PHE A 52 2.10 -12.93 0.08
C PHE A 52 0.93 -13.51 0.86
N GLN A 53 -0.08 -13.98 0.14
CA GLN A 53 -1.19 -14.76 0.68
C GLN A 53 -1.21 -16.16 0.09
N ARG A 54 -1.44 -17.18 0.93
CA ARG A 54 -1.64 -18.58 0.51
C ARG A 54 -3.12 -18.94 0.58
N TYR A 55 -3.60 -19.66 -0.42
CA TYR A 55 -4.95 -20.23 -0.41
C TYR A 55 -5.05 -21.39 0.60
N ASP A 56 -5.94 -21.29 1.59
CA ASP A 56 -6.26 -22.36 2.54
C ASP A 56 -7.59 -23.02 2.18
N SER A 57 -7.51 -24.24 1.64
CA SER A 57 -8.68 -25.03 1.21
C SER A 57 -9.60 -25.48 2.34
N ARG A 58 -9.24 -25.26 3.62
CA ARG A 58 -10.09 -25.52 4.78
C ARG A 58 -11.09 -24.40 5.03
N PHE A 59 -10.77 -23.19 4.56
CA PHE A 59 -11.59 -21.98 4.73
C PHE A 59 -12.12 -21.42 3.39
N ASP A 60 -11.58 -21.86 2.25
CA ASP A 60 -11.83 -21.31 0.90
C ASP A 60 -11.38 -19.84 0.76
N GLU A 61 -10.36 -19.46 1.55
CA GLU A 61 -9.87 -18.09 1.68
C GLU A 61 -8.36 -17.99 1.43
N TYR A 62 -7.89 -16.76 1.21
CA TYR A 62 -6.46 -16.43 1.10
C TYR A 62 -5.97 -15.84 2.42
N VAL A 63 -4.98 -16.49 3.03
CA VAL A 63 -4.43 -16.15 4.35
C VAL A 63 -3.05 -15.51 4.17
N ASP A 64 -2.81 -14.37 4.83
CA ASP A 64 -1.51 -13.68 4.82
C ASP A 64 -0.37 -14.55 5.39
N LEU A 65 0.81 -14.43 4.78
CA LEU A 65 2.05 -15.06 5.23
C LEU A 65 3.04 -14.03 5.79
N SER A 66 3.70 -14.42 6.87
CA SER A 66 4.82 -13.71 7.52
C SER A 66 6.12 -13.84 6.71
N GLU A 67 7.11 -12.98 6.96
CA GLU A 67 8.41 -13.04 6.26
C GLU A 67 9.18 -14.35 6.52
N ASP A 68 8.99 -14.95 7.71
CA ASP A 68 9.58 -16.22 8.14
C ASP A 68 8.75 -17.47 7.78
N ASP A 69 7.51 -17.31 7.27
CA ASP A 69 6.62 -18.46 7.01
C ASP A 69 7.17 -19.36 5.90
N THR A 70 7.07 -20.68 6.12
CA THR A 70 7.59 -21.69 5.21
C THR A 70 6.67 -21.95 4.03
N ILE A 71 7.25 -21.88 2.84
CA ILE A 71 6.62 -22.16 1.56
C ILE A 71 6.84 -23.63 1.17
N GLU A 72 5.79 -24.29 0.69
CA GLU A 72 5.85 -25.69 0.24
C GLU A 72 5.92 -25.79 -1.30
N ASP A 73 6.24 -26.97 -1.83
CA ASP A 73 6.22 -27.18 -3.30
C ASP A 73 4.78 -27.22 -3.81
N CYS A 74 4.55 -26.67 -5.01
CA CYS A 74 3.23 -26.47 -5.62
C CYS A 74 2.29 -25.49 -4.89
N ASP A 75 2.77 -24.73 -3.90
CA ASP A 75 1.99 -23.69 -3.23
C ASP A 75 1.44 -22.64 -4.21
N LYS A 76 0.21 -22.18 -3.95
CA LYS A 76 -0.50 -21.17 -4.75
C LYS A 76 -0.60 -19.87 -3.98
N LEU A 77 0.12 -18.87 -4.47
CA LEU A 77 0.29 -17.59 -3.78
C LEU A 77 -0.29 -16.43 -4.59
N ILE A 78 -0.90 -15.47 -3.89
CA ILE A 78 -1.16 -14.12 -4.42
C ILE A 78 -0.10 -13.20 -3.82
N ALA A 79 0.54 -12.37 -4.64
CA ALA A 79 1.42 -11.31 -4.15
C ALA A 79 0.63 -9.99 -4.02
N ILE A 80 0.66 -9.39 -2.84
CA ILE A 80 0.15 -8.05 -2.58
C ILE A 80 1.35 -7.09 -2.64
N VAL A 81 1.18 -5.97 -3.34
CA VAL A 81 2.24 -4.98 -3.55
C VAL A 81 1.66 -3.59 -3.32
N SER A 82 2.20 -2.90 -2.31
CA SER A 82 1.79 -1.55 -1.92
C SER A 82 2.97 -0.60 -2.11
N ASN A 83 2.80 0.46 -2.89
CA ASN A 83 3.82 1.49 -3.04
C ASN A 83 3.74 2.48 -1.86
N ILE A 84 4.89 2.89 -1.33
CA ILE A 84 4.95 3.81 -0.18
C ILE A 84 4.35 5.17 -0.56
N ASN A 85 4.49 5.60 -1.83
CA ASN A 85 3.95 6.85 -2.33
C ASN A 85 2.41 6.88 -2.43
N ASP A 86 1.72 5.74 -2.41
CA ASP A 86 0.24 5.71 -2.51
C ASP A 86 -0.43 6.06 -1.15
N GLN A 87 0.35 6.13 -0.07
CA GLN A 87 -0.15 6.28 1.30
C GLN A 87 -0.70 7.67 1.64
N GLU A 88 -0.42 8.70 0.82
CA GLU A 88 -0.90 10.08 1.08
C GLU A 88 -2.42 10.24 0.81
N LEU A 89 -3.01 9.41 -0.06
CA LEU A 89 -4.40 9.58 -0.52
C LEU A 89 -5.49 9.06 0.45
N VAL A 90 -5.15 8.16 1.36
CA VAL A 90 -6.15 7.51 2.25
C VAL A 90 -6.52 8.41 3.44
N SER A 91 -5.61 9.29 3.86
CA SER A 91 -5.79 10.20 5.00
C SER A 91 -6.90 11.25 4.80
N SER A 92 -7.39 11.45 3.58
CA SER A 92 -8.33 12.52 3.24
C SER A 92 -9.80 12.11 3.14
N GLN A 93 -10.14 10.82 3.28
CA GLN A 93 -11.50 10.31 2.96
C GLN A 93 -12.36 9.90 4.17
N LEU A 94 -11.85 10.00 5.41
CA LEU A 94 -12.51 9.44 6.61
C LEU A 94 -13.52 10.39 7.31
N ASN A 95 -13.88 11.53 6.71
CA ASN A 95 -14.72 12.58 7.32
C ASN A 95 -16.06 12.84 6.57
N CYS A 96 -16.78 11.78 6.19
CA CYS A 96 -18.15 11.81 5.62
C CYS A 96 -18.80 10.42 5.85
N GLU A 97 -20.04 10.22 6.32
CA GLU A 97 -21.09 11.10 6.88
C GLU A 97 -21.89 10.28 7.93
N THR A 98 -22.33 10.90 9.03
CA THR A 98 -23.49 10.39 9.81
C THR A 98 -24.27 11.53 10.46
N LEU A 99 -25.36 11.98 9.83
CA LEU A 99 -26.45 12.69 10.52
C LEU A 99 -27.44 11.67 11.13
N PRO A 100 -28.16 12.07 12.19
CA PRO A 100 -29.60 12.23 11.97
C PRO A 100 -30.21 13.49 12.61
N GLN A 101 -31.33 13.95 12.02
CA GLN A 101 -32.32 14.84 12.64
C GLN A 101 -33.16 14.01 13.67
N LYS A 102 -34.05 14.47 14.56
CA LYS A 102 -34.84 15.72 14.81
C LYS A 102 -35.51 15.54 16.22
N GLU A 103 -36.16 16.46 16.95
CA GLU A 103 -36.58 17.87 16.77
C GLU A 103 -36.48 18.70 18.09
N ASN A 104 -36.77 20.01 17.98
CA ASN A 104 -37.46 20.92 18.91
C ASN A 104 -37.35 20.70 20.44
N GLY A 105 -36.75 21.69 21.13
CA GLY A 105 -37.01 22.02 22.52
C GLY A 105 -36.84 23.54 22.75
N CYS A 106 -37.87 24.22 23.26
CA CYS A 106 -37.89 25.68 23.42
C CYS A 106 -37.73 26.10 24.89
N SER A 107 -36.84 27.06 25.16
CA SER A 107 -36.76 27.91 26.37
C SER A 107 -35.87 29.14 26.08
N SER A 108 -35.92 30.15 26.95
CA SER A 108 -35.56 31.56 26.64
C SER A 108 -34.56 32.21 27.61
N LEU A 109 -34.12 33.43 27.27
CA LEU A 109 -33.32 34.39 28.08
C LEU A 109 -31.80 34.08 28.12
N ASP A 110 -30.87 35.05 28.19
CA ASP A 110 -30.97 36.50 28.49
C ASP A 110 -30.02 37.39 27.61
N ASP A 111 -29.93 38.69 27.92
CA ASP A 111 -29.36 39.82 27.12
C ASP A 111 -27.80 39.88 26.91
N PRO A 112 -27.25 40.78 26.04
CA PRO A 112 -25.87 40.72 25.52
C PRO A 112 -24.87 41.77 26.06
N THR A 113 -23.56 41.55 25.82
CA THR A 113 -22.52 42.60 25.97
C THR A 113 -21.28 42.43 25.07
N GLU A 114 -20.63 43.57 24.81
CA GLU A 114 -19.22 43.81 24.39
C GLU A 114 -18.73 43.52 22.94
N GLN A 115 -18.43 44.64 22.27
CA GLN A 115 -17.55 44.90 21.11
C GLN A 115 -16.11 45.24 21.63
N PRO A 116 -15.07 45.56 20.80
CA PRO A 116 -14.90 45.51 19.34
C PRO A 116 -13.50 45.00 18.85
N ASP A 117 -13.23 45.23 17.56
CA ASP A 117 -11.94 45.65 16.95
C ASP A 117 -10.83 44.67 16.50
N ALA A 118 -10.71 44.61 15.17
CA ALA A 118 -9.51 44.90 14.37
C ALA A 118 -8.23 44.04 14.49
N LEU A 119 -7.86 43.38 13.38
CA LEU A 119 -6.98 44.04 12.40
C LEU A 119 -7.07 43.37 11.01
N ALA A 120 -7.05 44.17 9.95
CA ALA A 120 -6.86 43.68 8.57
C ALA A 120 -5.61 44.31 7.96
N ILE A 121 -4.58 43.51 7.68
CA ILE A 121 -3.44 43.92 6.86
C ILE A 121 -3.08 42.76 5.92
N ALA A 122 -3.20 42.98 4.62
CA ALA A 122 -2.74 42.05 3.60
C ALA A 122 -1.24 42.22 3.34
N LYS A 123 -0.58 41.15 2.88
CA LYS A 123 0.45 41.29 1.84
C LYS A 123 0.66 40.02 1.03
N GLU A 124 0.39 40.14 -0.25
CA GLU A 124 0.76 39.22 -1.32
C GLU A 124 2.28 39.19 -1.50
N VAL A 125 2.85 38.00 -1.72
CA VAL A 125 4.22 37.84 -2.24
C VAL A 125 4.19 36.75 -3.31
N VAL A 126 4.10 37.18 -4.56
CA VAL A 126 4.37 36.31 -5.72
C VAL A 126 5.88 36.20 -5.90
N ILE A 127 6.42 34.99 -5.91
CA ILE A 127 7.77 34.69 -6.41
C ILE A 127 7.63 33.60 -7.47
N THR A 128 7.68 34.01 -8.73
CA THR A 128 7.86 33.12 -9.88
C THR A 128 9.27 32.56 -9.90
N ASN A 129 9.43 31.26 -10.17
CA ASN A 129 10.71 30.68 -10.57
C ASN A 129 10.59 30.03 -11.95
N ASP A 130 11.15 30.69 -12.95
CA ASP A 130 11.38 30.11 -14.28
C ASP A 130 12.26 28.86 -14.18
N SER A 131 11.96 27.83 -14.96
CA SER A 131 12.86 26.69 -15.16
C SER A 131 12.73 26.18 -16.59
N LYS A 132 13.82 26.36 -17.35
CA LYS A 132 13.84 26.24 -18.81
C LYS A 132 14.00 24.77 -19.23
N TYR A 133 12.96 24.22 -19.86
CA TYR A 133 13.06 22.91 -20.52
C TYR A 133 13.91 23.02 -21.80
N TYR A 134 15.03 22.31 -21.84
CA TYR A 134 15.78 22.06 -23.07
C TYR A 134 15.49 20.65 -23.58
N TYR A 135 14.55 20.52 -24.51
CA TYR A 135 14.41 19.30 -25.30
C TYR A 135 15.55 19.22 -26.32
N LYS A 136 16.27 18.09 -26.32
CA LYS A 136 17.28 17.77 -27.33
C LYS A 136 16.86 16.47 -28.02
N ASN A 137 16.23 16.59 -29.18
CA ASN A 137 15.88 15.46 -30.01
C ASN A 137 17.16 14.77 -30.52
N ILE A 138 17.05 13.45 -30.73
CA ILE A 138 17.96 12.61 -31.50
C ILE A 138 17.15 12.10 -32.69
#